data_AF-A0A193GLU9-F1
#
_entry.id   AF-A0A193GLU9-F1
#
_cell.length_a   1.000
_cell.length_b   1.000
_cell.length_c   1.000
_cell.angle_alpha   90.00
_cell.angle_beta   90.00
_cell.angle_gamma   90.00
#
_symmetry.space_group_name_H-M   'P 1'
#
loop_
_entity.id
_entity.type
_entity.pdbx_description
1 polymer ?
#
loop_
_entity_poly.entity_id
_entity_poly.type
_entity_poly.pdbx_seq_one_letter_code
_entity_poly.pdbx_strand_id
1 'polypeptide(L)'
;MSKTSFNTRHFRWAICECCSGHGKVEHPAFKNGFTSQEWSDMANDWDAEGETNGQDRYLAGAYDVPCDACEGTGKVQQPDFRAMGRDERRAYVSYLREQREVAEIDRVISAESAAERRLGG
;
A
#
# COMPACT_ATOMS: atom_id res chain seq x y z
N MET A 1 4.58 13.35 0.67
CA MET A 1 3.29 14.07 0.79
C MET A 1 2.65 13.68 2.10
N SER A 2 2.54 14.60 3.04
CA SER A 2 1.89 14.34 4.33
C SER A 2 0.39 14.16 4.06
N LYS A 3 -0.17 13.00 4.39
CA LYS A 3 -1.61 12.75 4.29
C LYS A 3 -2.29 13.67 5.30
N THR A 4 -2.88 14.78 4.84
CA THR A 4 -3.65 15.68 5.71
C THR A 4 -4.81 14.87 6.27
N SER A 5 -4.80 14.54 7.56
CA SER A 5 -5.84 13.72 8.18
C SER A 5 -6.99 14.59 8.68
N PHE A 6 -8.23 14.11 8.53
CA PHE A 6 -9.39 14.75 9.13
C PHE A 6 -9.38 14.52 10.64
N ASN A 7 -9.43 15.60 11.43
CA ASN A 7 -9.45 15.51 12.89
C ASN A 7 -10.87 15.23 13.39
N THR A 8 -11.09 14.03 13.92
CA THR A 8 -12.32 13.61 14.59
C THR A 8 -11.93 12.73 15.78
N ARG A 9 -12.86 12.51 16.72
CA ARG A 9 -12.75 11.48 17.77
C ARG A 9 -13.52 10.20 17.42
N HIS A 10 -14.31 10.24 16.34
CA HIS A 10 -15.19 9.16 15.92
C HIS A 10 -14.49 8.35 14.83
N PHE A 11 -13.72 7.35 15.26
CA PHE A 11 -13.02 6.42 14.38
C PHE A 11 -13.51 4.99 14.56
N ARG A 12 -13.42 4.21 13.49
CA ARG A 12 -13.58 2.77 13.50
C ARG A 12 -12.39 2.11 12.83
N TRP A 13 -12.06 0.89 13.26
CA TRP A 13 -11.12 0.05 12.55
C TRP A 13 -11.80 -0.57 11.34
N ALA A 14 -11.21 -0.38 10.17
CA ALA A 14 -11.60 -1.01 8.93
C ALA A 14 -10.47 -1.89 8.40
N ILE A 15 -10.83 -2.94 7.65
CA ILE A 15 -9.85 -3.76 6.94
C ILE A 15 -9.13 -2.87 5.93
N CYS A 16 -7.79 -3.00 5.86
CA CYS A 16 -7.03 -2.26 4.86
C CYS A 16 -7.39 -2.74 3.45
N GLU A 17 -7.89 -1.83 2.61
CA GLU A 17 -8.28 -2.15 1.23
C GLU A 17 -7.07 -2.46 0.33
N CYS A 18 -5.88 -1.91 0.63
CA CYS A 18 -4.68 -2.12 -0.17
C CYS A 18 -4.16 -3.56 -0.09
N CYS A 19 -4.09 -4.14 1.11
CA CYS A 19 -3.64 -5.51 1.32
C CYS A 19 -4.79 -6.48 1.63
N SER A 20 -6.05 -6.05 1.52
CA SER A 20 -7.24 -6.83 1.89
C SER A 20 -7.16 -7.49 3.28
N GLY A 21 -6.48 -6.85 4.23
CA GLY A 21 -6.32 -7.37 5.59
C GLY A 21 -5.11 -8.26 5.85
N HIS A 22 -4.32 -8.60 4.82
CA HIS A 22 -3.15 -9.46 5.00
C HIS A 22 -1.99 -8.78 5.73
N GLY A 23 -1.98 -7.44 5.82
CA GLY A 23 -0.88 -6.67 6.42
C GLY A 23 0.38 -6.62 5.55
N LYS A 24 0.51 -7.51 4.58
CA LYS A 24 1.59 -7.58 3.60
C LYS A 24 1.07 -7.41 2.17
N VAL A 25 1.96 -6.97 1.29
CA VAL A 25 1.76 -6.93 -0.16
C VAL A 25 2.83 -7.77 -0.84
N GLU A 26 2.55 -8.21 -2.06
CA GLU A 26 3.55 -8.89 -2.87
C GLU A 26 4.74 -7.97 -3.13
N HIS A 27 5.94 -8.54 -3.07
CA HIS A 27 7.16 -7.80 -3.38
C HIS A 27 7.11 -7.30 -4.84
N PRO A 28 7.37 -6.01 -5.11
CA PRO A 28 7.26 -5.44 -6.46
C PRO A 28 8.09 -6.17 -7.52
N ALA A 29 9.22 -6.76 -7.12
CA ALA A 29 10.07 -7.56 -8.02
C ALA A 29 9.39 -8.84 -8.55
N PHE A 30 8.39 -9.38 -7.85
CA PHE A 30 7.73 -10.64 -8.19
C PHE A 30 6.25 -10.46 -8.52
N LYS A 31 5.82 -9.24 -8.85
CA LYS A 31 4.41 -8.90 -9.14
C LYS A 31 3.79 -9.72 -10.30
N ASN A 32 4.63 -10.28 -11.17
CA ASN A 32 4.21 -11.15 -12.28
C ASN A 32 4.43 -12.65 -11.99
N GLY A 33 4.72 -13.00 -10.74
CA GLY A 33 5.10 -14.35 -10.33
C GLY A 33 6.46 -14.79 -10.88
N PHE A 34 6.76 -16.06 -10.67
CA PHE A 34 7.91 -16.75 -11.27
C PHE A 34 7.45 -17.65 -12.41
N THR A 35 8.24 -17.70 -13.47
CA THR A 35 8.13 -18.78 -14.47
C THR A 35 8.50 -20.12 -13.85
N SER A 36 8.09 -21.23 -14.47
CA SER A 36 8.42 -22.58 -13.97
C SER A 36 9.93 -22.84 -13.92
N GLN A 37 10.71 -22.21 -14.81
CA GLN A 37 12.17 -22.32 -14.80
C GLN A 37 12.77 -21.51 -13.65
N GLU A 38 12.37 -20.25 -13.47
CA GLU A 38 12.85 -19.41 -12.35
C GLU A 38 12.51 -20.05 -10.99
N TRP A 39 11.31 -20.62 -10.87
CA TRP A 39 10.93 -21.37 -9.67
C TRP A 39 11.86 -22.57 -9.45
N SER A 40 12.16 -23.34 -10.50
CA SER A 40 13.10 -24.48 -10.41
C SER A 40 14.51 -24.04 -10.07
N ASP A 41 14.97 -22.90 -10.57
CA ASP A 41 16.31 -22.39 -10.29
C ASP A 41 16.45 -21.98 -8.81
N MET A 42 15.39 -21.43 -8.21
CA MET A 42 15.34 -21.11 -6.77
C MET A 42 15.46 -22.35 -5.87
N ALA A 43 15.07 -23.54 -6.33
CA ALA A 43 15.26 -24.78 -5.55
C ALA A 43 16.75 -25.11 -5.33
N ASN A 44 17.61 -24.61 -6.22
CA ASN A 44 19.05 -24.83 -6.18
C ASN A 44 19.81 -23.66 -5.51
N ASP A 45 19.11 -22.59 -5.12
CA ASP A 45 19.69 -21.44 -4.40
C ASP A 45 19.66 -21.68 -2.88
N TRP A 46 20.63 -22.46 -2.41
CA TRP A 46 20.80 -22.80 -1.00
C TRP A 46 21.50 -21.67 -0.23
N ASP A 47 21.12 -21.50 1.04
CA ASP A 47 21.86 -20.65 1.97
C ASP A 47 23.27 -21.20 2.27
N ALA A 48 24.09 -20.43 2.98
CA ALA A 48 25.48 -20.77 3.24
C ALA A 48 25.63 -22.02 4.13
N GLU A 49 24.60 -22.30 4.92
CA GLU A 49 24.50 -23.39 5.88
C GLU A 49 23.90 -24.67 5.26
N GLY A 50 23.26 -24.56 4.09
CA GLY A 50 22.58 -25.65 3.39
C GLY A 50 21.26 -26.08 4.04
N GLU A 51 20.61 -25.22 4.81
CA GLU A 51 19.40 -25.53 5.58
C GLU A 51 18.12 -25.19 4.80
N THR A 52 18.10 -24.05 4.10
CA THR A 52 16.96 -23.60 3.31
C THR A 52 17.37 -23.26 1.88
N ASN A 53 16.49 -23.58 0.93
CA ASN A 53 16.65 -23.11 -0.45
C ASN A 53 15.80 -21.84 -0.71
N GLY A 54 15.91 -21.27 -1.90
CA GLY A 54 15.19 -20.06 -2.29
C GLY A 54 13.66 -20.23 -2.28
N GLN A 55 13.14 -21.42 -2.61
CA GLN A 55 11.70 -21.71 -2.53
C GLN A 55 11.22 -21.71 -1.08
N ASP A 56 11.98 -22.35 -0.18
CA ASP A 56 11.65 -22.42 1.25
C ASP A 56 11.58 -21.01 1.86
N ARG A 57 12.59 -20.17 1.56
CA ARG A 57 12.62 -18.77 2.01
C ARG A 57 11.45 -17.96 1.45
N TYR A 58 11.09 -18.17 0.19
CA TYR A 58 9.93 -17.51 -0.42
C TYR A 58 8.61 -17.92 0.24
N LEU A 59 8.37 -19.22 0.42
CA LEU A 59 7.16 -19.74 1.06
C LEU A 59 7.07 -19.36 2.55
N ALA A 60 8.21 -19.24 3.23
CA ALA A 60 8.29 -18.73 4.60
C ALA A 60 7.99 -17.23 4.71
N GLY A 61 7.87 -16.51 3.58
CA GLY A 61 7.56 -15.09 3.56
C GLY A 61 8.77 -14.18 3.78
N ALA A 62 10.01 -14.66 3.54
CA ALA A 62 11.22 -13.86 3.71
C ALA A 62 11.26 -12.61 2.82
N TYR A 63 10.48 -12.59 1.74
CA TYR A 63 10.33 -11.47 0.82
C TYR A 63 8.99 -10.73 0.96
N ASP A 64 8.19 -11.05 1.99
CA ASP A 64 6.94 -10.35 2.24
C ASP A 64 7.21 -8.87 2.54
N VAL A 65 6.56 -7.97 1.79
CA VAL A 65 6.70 -6.53 2.02
C VAL A 65 5.55 -6.06 2.92
N PRO A 66 5.82 -5.35 4.02
CA PRO A 66 4.75 -4.79 4.84
C PRO A 66 3.93 -3.79 4.02
N CYS A 67 2.61 -3.83 4.16
CA CYS A 67 1.73 -2.91 3.45
C CYS A 67 1.87 -1.49 4.03
N ASP A 68 2.45 -0.57 3.25
CA ASP A 68 2.63 0.84 3.64
C ASP A 68 1.34 1.55 4.04
N ALA A 69 0.19 1.12 3.50
CA ALA A 69 -1.09 1.76 3.81
C ALA A 69 -1.59 1.46 5.23
N CYS A 70 -1.21 0.31 5.80
CA CYS A 70 -1.62 -0.11 7.14
C CYS A 70 -0.46 -0.44 8.08
N GLU A 71 0.78 -0.18 7.65
CA GLU A 71 2.01 -0.41 8.40
C GLU A 71 2.12 -1.84 8.94
N GLY A 72 1.77 -2.84 8.12
CA GLY A 72 1.82 -4.25 8.52
C GLY A 72 0.62 -4.75 9.33
N THR A 73 -0.27 -3.88 9.80
CA THR A 73 -1.32 -4.27 10.77
C THR A 73 -2.55 -4.93 10.14
N GLY A 74 -2.73 -4.82 8.83
CA GLY A 74 -3.92 -5.30 8.10
C GLY A 74 -5.18 -4.46 8.32
N LYS A 75 -5.14 -3.41 9.15
CA LYS A 75 -6.30 -2.55 9.46
C LYS A 75 -5.91 -1.09 9.51
N VAL A 76 -6.86 -0.22 9.18
CA VAL A 76 -6.67 1.23 9.20
C VAL A 76 -7.79 1.89 9.98
N GLN A 77 -7.49 2.99 10.66
CA GLN A 77 -8.53 3.81 11.27
C GLN A 77 -9.20 4.64 10.20
N GLN A 78 -10.52 4.54 10.12
CA GLN A 78 -11.35 5.36 9.24
C GLN A 78 -12.34 6.17 10.06
N PRO A 79 -12.63 7.42 9.68
CA PRO A 79 -13.71 8.20 10.26
C PRO A 79 -15.03 7.43 10.23
N ASP A 80 -15.70 7.30 11.39
CA ASP A 80 -16.98 6.60 11.51
C ASP A 80 -18.15 7.57 11.29
N PHE A 81 -18.59 7.66 10.04
CA PHE A 81 -19.70 8.51 9.62
C PHE A 81 -21.00 8.26 10.40
N ARG A 82 -21.23 7.05 10.94
CA ARG A 82 -22.45 6.74 11.69
C ARG A 82 -22.40 7.28 13.12
N ALA A 83 -21.21 7.37 13.69
CA ALA A 83 -20.99 7.90 15.03
C ALA A 83 -20.90 9.44 15.06
N MET A 84 -20.67 10.07 13.91
CA MET A 84 -20.50 11.52 13.77
C MET A 84 -21.82 12.31 13.87
N GLY A 85 -21.73 13.49 14.51
CA GLY A 85 -22.80 14.49 14.50
C GLY A 85 -23.06 15.06 13.10
N ARG A 86 -24.14 15.84 12.94
CA ARG A 86 -24.49 16.41 11.62
C ARG A 86 -23.43 17.39 11.11
N ASP A 87 -22.96 18.29 11.95
CA ASP A 87 -22.00 19.33 11.56
C ASP A 87 -20.63 18.73 11.27
N GLU A 88 -20.22 17.74 12.06
CA GLU A 88 -19.00 16.98 11.84
C GLU A 88 -19.04 16.20 10.52
N ARG A 89 -20.16 15.54 10.20
CA ARG A 89 -20.37 14.90 8.89
C ARG A 89 -20.26 15.90 7.75
N ARG A 90 -20.83 17.11 7.91
CA ARG A 90 -20.72 18.17 6.90
C ARG A 90 -19.28 18.60 6.69
N ALA A 91 -18.53 18.79 7.78
CA ALA A 91 -17.10 19.12 7.72
C ALA A 91 -16.29 18.00 7.03
N TYR A 92 -16.59 16.73 7.34
CA TYR A 92 -15.92 15.60 6.71
C TYR A 92 -16.20 15.53 5.20
N VAL A 93 -17.43 15.80 4.76
CA VAL A 93 -17.78 15.85 3.33
C VAL A 93 -17.03 16.99 2.62
N SER A 94 -16.89 18.16 3.25
CA SER A 94 -16.08 19.25 2.70
C SER A 94 -14.61 18.85 2.57
N TYR A 95 -14.03 18.26 3.63
CA TYR A 95 -12.67 17.73 3.61
C TYR A 95 -12.46 16.70 2.47
N LEU A 96 -13.41 15.78 2.26
CA LEU A 96 -13.33 14.80 1.17
C LEU A 96 -13.36 15.45 -0.22
N ARG A 97 -14.00 16.60 -0.39
CA ARG A 97 -14.00 17.35 -1.66
C ARG A 97 -12.65 18.01 -1.89
N GLU A 98 -12.12 18.69 -0.87
CA GLU A 98 -10.79 19.31 -0.92
C GLU A 98 -9.71 18.27 -1.22
N GLN A 99 -9.77 17.08 -0.62
CA GLN A 99 -8.84 15.99 -0.91
C GLN A 99 -8.91 15.50 -2.37
N ARG A 100 -10.09 15.52 -3.01
CA ARG A 100 -10.23 15.15 -4.42
C ARG A 100 -9.58 16.19 -5.34
N GLU A 101 -9.78 17.46 -5.03
CA GLU A 101 -9.18 18.57 -5.77
C GLU A 101 -7.65 18.53 -5.66
N VAL A 102 -7.11 18.32 -4.46
CA VAL A 102 -5.66 18.15 -4.24
C VAL A 102 -5.13 16.94 -5.01
N ALA A 103 -5.81 15.80 -4.96
CA ALA A 103 -5.39 14.60 -5.68
C ALA A 103 -5.41 14.78 -7.21
N GLU A 104 -6.32 15.60 -7.75
CA GLU A 104 -6.35 15.94 -9.17
C GLU A 104 -5.15 16.82 -9.55
N ILE A 105 -4.85 17.84 -8.76
CA ILE A 105 -3.68 18.71 -8.95
C ILE A 105 -2.39 17.89 -8.92
N ASP A 106 -2.23 17.01 -7.91
CA ASP A 106 -1.05 16.14 -7.78
C ASP A 106 -0.87 15.22 -9.00
N ARG A 107 -1.97 14.73 -9.59
CA ARG A 107 -1.91 13.91 -10.82
C ARG A 107 -1.39 14.72 -12.01
N VAL A 108 -1.84 15.96 -12.18
CA VAL A 108 -1.38 16.83 -13.26
C VAL A 108 0.11 17.12 -13.11
N ILE A 109 0.55 17.56 -11.92
CA ILE A 109 1.96 17.84 -11.62
C ILE A 109 2.82 16.60 -11.86
N SER A 110 2.37 15.43 -11.37
CA SER A 110 3.12 14.18 -11.56
C SER A 110 3.24 13.78 -13.03
N ALA A 111 2.19 14.01 -13.84
CA ALA A 111 2.20 13.75 -15.26
C ALA A 111 3.16 14.69 -16.01
N GLU A 112 3.17 15.97 -15.67
CA GLU A 112 4.10 16.96 -16.23
C GLU A 112 5.56 16.62 -15.89
N SER A 113 5.88 16.38 -14.61
CA SER A 113 7.23 15.98 -14.19
C SER A 113 7.70 14.64 -14.77
N ALA A 114 6.77 13.74 -15.10
CA ALA A 114 7.09 12.50 -15.80
C ALA A 114 7.36 12.74 -17.30
N ALA A 115 6.64 13.66 -17.93
CA ALA A 115 6.87 14.05 -19.32
C ALA A 115 8.21 14.77 -19.50
N GLU A 116 8.56 15.70 -18.60
CA GLU A 116 9.85 16.40 -18.60
C GLU A 116 11.04 15.43 -18.50
N ARG A 117 10.99 14.48 -17.56
CA ARG A 117 12.01 13.43 -17.42
C ARG A 117 12.15 12.54 -18.66
N ARG A 118 11.08 12.33 -19.43
CA ARG A 118 11.12 11.56 -20.68
C ARG A 118 11.70 12.36 -21.84
N LEU A 119 11.58 13.69 -21.82
CA LEU A 119 12.10 14.58 -22.86
C LEU A 119 13.55 15.01 -22.62
N GLY A 120 14.21 14.45 -21.60
CA GLY A 120 15.65 14.63 -21.35
C GLY A 120 16.01 15.80 -20.45
N GLY A 121 15.12 16.18 -19.53
CA GLY A 121 15.47 17.03 -18.38
C GLY A 121 16.28 16.28 -17.32
#